data_AF-A0A812PH31-F1
#
_entry.id   AF-A0A812PH31-F1
#
_cell.length_a   1.000
_cell.length_b   1.000
_cell.length_c   1.000
_cell.angle_alpha   90.00
_cell.angle_beta   90.00
_cell.angle_gamma   90.00
#
_symmetry.space_group_name_H-M   'P 1'
#
loop_
_entity.id
_entity.type
_entity.pdbx_description
1 polymer ?
#
loop_
_entity_poly.entity_id
_entity_poly.type
_entity_poly.pdbx_seq_one_letter_code
_entity_poly.pdbx_strand_id
1 'polypeptide(L)'
;MMHSSWAGDAAFEVQLHRLLCNTAPPLNAAVARWLPGPMEVPASTSVPSPNDQTSWYRYQKLGRLLHFVSARAREGDADAVLRSIEDFVGDANQRWLKVAGGAKSEVVAAALDAAALREGEVALEMGCFVGYTAIRLGHLVSERHLSKPGLVSTEMEALHLCISRHHVDLAQLSTVAEVWAGHIPWATPRYVEQFGDRSVPFTFMDHKGTRFHEDFRDCRISGVLCPNSLLLCDNVLKPGAPVHLWRHHRTASPGARLFSLTEFREPDMEDWQSLLYNPPPTASAFLERGAERQ
;
A
#
# COMPACT_ATOMS: atom_id res chain seq x y z
N MET A 1 -13.35 -8.62 17.93
CA MET A 1 -12.75 -9.28 19.11
C MET A 1 -11.26 -9.39 18.88
N MET A 2 -10.51 -8.78 19.80
CA MET A 2 -9.06 -8.74 20.04
C MET A 2 -8.09 -9.14 18.90
N HIS A 3 -7.58 -8.10 18.23
CA HIS A 3 -6.42 -8.13 17.34
C HIS A 3 -5.09 -8.01 18.13
N SER A 4 -5.07 -8.35 19.43
CA SER A 4 -4.24 -7.62 20.40
C SER A 4 -3.33 -8.46 21.30
N SER A 5 -3.11 -9.75 21.06
CA SER A 5 -2.17 -10.50 21.93
C SER A 5 -0.71 -10.46 21.48
N TRP A 6 -0.44 -10.21 20.20
CA TRP A 6 0.94 -10.20 19.67
C TRP A 6 1.19 -9.17 18.54
N ALA A 7 0.15 -8.65 17.88
CA ALA A 7 0.33 -7.66 16.81
C ALA A 7 0.85 -6.34 17.42
N GLY A 8 2.02 -5.89 16.98
CA GLY A 8 2.77 -4.79 17.60
C GLY A 8 3.81 -5.23 18.64
N ASP A 9 3.95 -6.54 18.93
CA ASP A 9 5.12 -7.07 19.64
C ASP A 9 6.20 -7.43 18.62
N ALA A 10 7.19 -6.53 18.50
CA ALA A 10 8.30 -6.68 17.56
C ALA A 10 9.08 -7.99 17.73
N ALA A 11 9.19 -8.52 18.96
CA ALA A 11 9.90 -9.77 19.20
C ALA A 11 9.12 -10.98 18.67
N PHE A 12 7.80 -10.97 18.83
CA PHE A 12 6.93 -12.03 18.33
C PHE A 12 6.79 -11.98 16.80
N GLU A 13 6.66 -10.79 16.22
CA GLU A 13 6.64 -10.60 14.76
C GLU A 13 7.92 -11.15 14.11
N VAL A 14 9.10 -10.85 14.69
CA VAL A 14 10.39 -11.39 14.20
C VAL A 14 10.46 -12.92 14.32
N GLN A 15 9.99 -13.50 15.43
CA GLN A 15 9.95 -14.96 15.61
C GLN A 15 9.01 -15.64 14.61
N LEU A 16 7.83 -15.05 14.38
CA LEU A 16 6.83 -15.52 13.44
C LEU A 16 7.35 -15.44 12.00
N HIS A 17 7.99 -14.34 11.62
CA HIS A 17 8.62 -14.18 10.31
C HIS A 17 9.65 -15.27 10.06
N ARG A 18 10.49 -15.57 11.04
CA ARG A 18 11.51 -16.63 10.94
C ARG A 18 10.92 -18.02 10.79
N LEU A 19 9.81 -18.30 11.44
CA LEU A 19 9.11 -19.58 11.35
C LEU A 19 8.43 -19.76 9.98
N LEU A 20 7.81 -18.69 9.46
CA LEU A 20 7.27 -18.69 8.09
C LEU A 20 8.40 -18.86 7.07
N CYS A 21 9.55 -18.23 7.30
CA CYS A 21 10.76 -18.38 6.51
C CYS A 21 11.20 -19.85 6.46
N ASN A 22 11.28 -20.54 7.60
CA ASN A 22 11.64 -21.96 7.67
C ASN A 22 10.59 -22.92 7.06
N THR A 23 9.36 -22.48 6.81
CA THR A 23 8.26 -23.30 6.27
C THR A 23 7.87 -22.95 4.83
N ALA A 24 8.41 -21.86 4.27
CA ALA A 24 8.21 -21.42 2.88
C ALA A 24 9.55 -20.96 2.27
N PRO A 25 10.23 -21.81 1.47
CA PRO A 25 11.57 -21.50 0.92
C PRO A 25 11.71 -20.16 0.17
N PRO A 26 10.69 -19.68 -0.58
CA PRO A 26 10.76 -18.36 -1.23
C PRO A 26 10.72 -17.19 -0.24
N LEU A 27 10.05 -17.36 0.92
CA LEU A 27 10.01 -16.35 1.97
C LEU A 27 11.38 -16.17 2.63
N ASN A 28 12.16 -17.24 2.76
CA ASN A 28 13.57 -17.14 3.17
C ASN A 28 14.36 -16.22 2.25
N ALA A 29 14.25 -16.38 0.93
CA ALA A 29 14.99 -15.56 -0.02
C ALA A 29 14.53 -14.10 0.00
N ALA A 30 13.23 -13.86 0.11
CA ALA A 30 12.65 -12.54 0.24
C ALA A 30 13.11 -11.84 1.53
N VAL A 31 12.96 -12.49 2.69
CA VAL A 31 13.20 -11.90 4.00
C VAL A 31 14.68 -11.85 4.38
N ALA A 32 15.48 -12.87 4.02
CA ALA A 32 16.92 -12.91 4.34
C ALA A 32 17.73 -11.81 3.66
N ARG A 33 17.25 -11.25 2.54
CA ARG A 33 17.86 -10.08 1.90
C ARG A 33 17.75 -8.80 2.74
N TRP A 34 16.79 -8.73 3.68
CA TRP A 34 16.45 -7.51 4.39
C TRP A 34 16.65 -7.57 5.92
N LEU A 35 17.01 -8.73 6.49
CA LEU A 35 17.33 -8.86 7.91
C LEU A 35 18.82 -8.63 8.19
N PRO A 36 19.20 -7.85 9.22
CA PRO A 36 20.59 -7.61 9.56
C PRO A 36 21.23 -8.84 10.24
N GLY A 37 22.16 -9.50 9.54
CA GLY A 37 23.11 -10.47 10.09
C GLY A 37 22.56 -11.85 10.54
N PRO A 38 23.44 -12.81 10.84
CA PRO A 38 23.04 -14.11 11.37
C PRO A 38 22.67 -13.98 12.85
N MET A 39 21.38 -13.97 13.16
CA MET A 39 20.88 -14.09 14.55
C MET A 39 20.71 -15.56 14.91
N GLU A 40 21.09 -16.00 16.12
CA GLU A 40 20.91 -17.40 16.55
C GLU A 40 19.42 -17.78 16.63
N VAL A 41 19.05 -18.98 16.16
CA VAL A 41 17.69 -19.54 16.37
C VAL A 41 17.66 -20.15 17.76
N PRO A 42 16.74 -19.76 18.66
CA PRO A 42 16.51 -20.54 19.87
C PRO A 42 16.11 -21.96 19.47
N ALA A 43 16.72 -22.98 20.09
CA ALA A 43 16.45 -24.39 19.79
C ALA A 43 14.99 -24.82 20.03
N SER A 44 14.19 -23.98 20.69
CA SER A 44 12.76 -24.22 20.89
C SER A 44 11.96 -23.87 19.63
N THR A 45 11.53 -24.91 18.93
CA THR A 45 10.53 -24.85 17.86
C THR A 45 9.09 -24.93 18.39
N SER A 46 8.89 -24.88 19.72
CA SER A 46 7.56 -24.94 20.32
C SER A 46 6.87 -23.59 20.16
N VAL A 47 6.35 -23.36 18.96
CA VAL A 47 5.36 -22.31 18.74
C VAL A 47 4.11 -22.76 19.47
N PRO A 48 3.58 -21.98 20.43
CA PRO A 48 2.30 -22.30 21.03
C PRO A 48 1.31 -22.50 19.89
N SER A 49 0.64 -23.66 19.83
CA SER A 49 -0.47 -23.85 18.91
C SER A 49 -1.40 -22.68 19.15
N PRO A 50 -1.61 -21.78 18.17
CA PRO A 50 -2.59 -20.74 18.34
C PRO A 50 -3.93 -21.46 18.27
N ASN A 51 -4.45 -21.84 19.43
CA ASN A 51 -5.88 -21.96 19.58
C ASN A 51 -6.45 -20.62 19.11
N ASP A 52 -7.26 -20.68 18.06
CA ASP A 52 -7.87 -19.62 17.24
C ASP A 52 -7.21 -19.29 15.89
N GLN A 53 -7.97 -19.69 14.87
CA GLN A 53 -7.75 -19.68 13.43
C GLN A 53 -7.65 -18.28 12.77
N THR A 54 -7.21 -17.23 13.47
CA THR A 54 -7.28 -15.86 12.92
C THR A 54 -5.94 -15.33 12.46
N SER A 55 -4.97 -15.17 13.34
CA SER A 55 -3.70 -14.52 13.00
C SER A 55 -2.69 -15.45 12.33
N TRP A 56 -2.45 -16.61 12.93
CA TRP A 56 -1.53 -17.61 12.37
C TRP A 56 -1.98 -18.11 11.00
N TYR A 57 -3.29 -18.33 10.83
CA TYR A 57 -3.88 -18.66 9.54
C TYR A 57 -3.61 -17.57 8.49
N ARG A 58 -3.64 -16.29 8.89
CA ARG A 58 -3.37 -15.18 7.97
C ARG A 58 -1.94 -15.22 7.44
N TYR A 59 -0.99 -15.43 8.34
CA TYR A 59 0.43 -15.49 7.99
C TYR A 59 0.81 -16.72 7.18
N GLN A 60 0.31 -17.90 7.53
CA GLN A 60 0.51 -19.10 6.71
C GLN A 60 0.03 -18.90 5.28
N LYS A 61 -1.11 -18.21 5.11
CA LYS A 61 -1.63 -17.93 3.78
C LYS A 61 -0.77 -16.92 3.02
N LEU A 62 -0.21 -15.89 3.67
CA LEU A 62 0.76 -15.00 3.03
C LEU A 62 2.00 -15.77 2.55
N GLY A 63 2.47 -16.75 3.34
CA GLY A 63 3.50 -17.69 2.90
C GLY A 63 3.07 -18.54 1.69
N ARG A 64 1.83 -19.04 1.68
CA ARG A 64 1.27 -19.79 0.53
C ARG A 64 1.13 -18.91 -0.72
N LEU A 65 0.70 -17.67 -0.59
CA LEU A 65 0.63 -16.70 -1.68
C LEU A 65 2.01 -16.53 -2.31
N LEU A 66 3.01 -16.22 -1.48
CA LEU A 66 4.37 -16.01 -1.96
C LEU A 66 4.92 -17.24 -2.69
N HIS A 67 4.69 -18.43 -2.14
CA HIS A 67 5.06 -19.68 -2.78
C HIS A 67 4.32 -19.89 -4.11
N PHE A 68 3.01 -19.63 -4.14
CA PHE A 68 2.16 -19.79 -5.32
C PHE A 68 2.60 -18.87 -6.46
N VAL A 69 2.88 -17.60 -6.15
CA VAL A 69 3.36 -16.59 -7.11
C VAL A 69 4.77 -16.95 -7.58
N SER A 70 5.70 -17.23 -6.68
CA SER A 70 7.10 -17.56 -7.05
C SER A 70 7.23 -18.83 -7.89
N ALA A 71 6.28 -19.77 -7.78
CA ALA A 71 6.27 -21.00 -8.56
C ALA A 71 5.68 -20.83 -9.98
N ARG A 72 4.95 -19.74 -10.25
CA ARG A 72 4.18 -19.54 -11.49
C ARG A 72 4.59 -18.32 -12.29
N ALA A 73 4.90 -17.23 -11.59
CA ALA A 73 5.27 -15.98 -12.22
C ALA A 73 6.70 -16.10 -12.77
N ARG A 74 6.88 -15.57 -13.98
CA ARG A 74 8.20 -15.43 -14.59
C ARG A 74 8.82 -14.12 -14.12
N GLU A 75 10.09 -14.14 -13.75
CA GLU A 75 10.82 -12.92 -13.40
C GLU A 75 10.81 -11.92 -14.57
N GLY A 76 10.52 -10.65 -14.26
CA GLY A 76 10.39 -9.56 -15.22
C GLY A 76 9.04 -9.52 -15.96
N ASP A 77 8.12 -10.44 -15.69
CA ASP A 77 6.77 -10.43 -16.25
C ASP A 77 5.76 -9.95 -15.19
N ALA A 78 5.60 -8.62 -15.10
CA ALA A 78 4.70 -7.97 -14.15
C ALA A 78 3.26 -8.51 -14.27
N ASP A 79 2.78 -8.74 -15.50
CA ASP A 79 1.43 -9.28 -15.72
C ASP A 79 1.30 -10.72 -15.20
N ALA A 80 2.33 -11.56 -15.34
CA ALA A 80 2.33 -12.90 -14.78
C ALA A 80 2.32 -12.90 -13.25
N VAL A 81 3.02 -11.94 -12.62
CA VAL A 81 2.95 -11.74 -11.16
C VAL A 81 1.53 -11.35 -10.74
N LEU A 82 0.93 -10.35 -11.40
CA LEU A 82 -0.43 -9.90 -11.12
C LEU A 82 -1.47 -11.02 -11.31
N ARG A 83 -1.43 -11.73 -12.44
CA ARG A 83 -2.30 -12.88 -12.69
C ARG A 83 -2.15 -13.96 -11.62
N SER A 84 -0.92 -14.26 -11.19
CA SER A 84 -0.70 -15.25 -10.14
C SER A 84 -1.28 -14.83 -8.79
N ILE A 85 -1.22 -13.54 -8.44
CA ILE A 85 -1.87 -13.00 -7.25
C ILE A 85 -3.40 -13.12 -7.38
N GLU A 86 -3.96 -12.73 -8.52
CA GLU A 86 -5.41 -12.80 -8.76
C GLU A 86 -5.95 -14.24 -8.74
N ASP A 87 -5.23 -15.18 -9.33
CA ASP A 87 -5.57 -16.61 -9.32
C ASP A 87 -5.58 -17.15 -7.89
N PHE A 88 -4.60 -16.75 -7.07
CA PHE A 88 -4.56 -17.14 -5.66
C PHE A 88 -5.72 -16.52 -4.87
N VAL A 89 -6.07 -15.26 -5.12
CA VAL A 89 -7.22 -14.58 -4.50
C VAL A 89 -8.54 -15.24 -4.90
N GLY A 90 -8.65 -15.72 -6.15
CA GLY A 90 -9.85 -16.35 -6.69
C GLY A 90 -10.18 -17.75 -6.12
N ASP A 91 -9.24 -18.41 -5.44
CA ASP A 91 -9.50 -19.68 -4.74
C ASP A 91 -10.42 -19.43 -3.53
N ALA A 92 -11.53 -20.17 -3.46
CA ALA A 92 -12.55 -20.07 -2.41
C ALA A 92 -12.00 -20.29 -0.99
N ASN A 93 -10.83 -20.93 -0.84
CA ASN A 93 -10.14 -21.08 0.45
C ASN A 93 -9.41 -19.80 0.88
N GLN A 94 -9.33 -18.79 0.01
CA GLN A 94 -8.52 -17.58 0.16
C GLN A 94 -9.35 -16.28 0.30
N ARG A 95 -10.63 -16.36 0.69
CA ARG A 95 -11.60 -15.22 0.71
C ARG A 95 -11.23 -13.95 1.50
N TRP A 96 -10.21 -13.96 2.36
CA TRP A 96 -9.81 -12.76 3.10
C TRP A 96 -8.67 -11.95 2.45
N LEU A 97 -7.99 -12.48 1.42
CA LEU A 97 -6.89 -11.75 0.76
C LEU A 97 -7.53 -10.83 -0.28
N LYS A 98 -7.81 -9.60 0.09
CA LYS A 98 -8.42 -8.60 -0.78
C LYS A 98 -7.33 -7.80 -1.47
N VAL A 99 -7.53 -7.54 -2.74
CA VAL A 99 -6.70 -6.66 -3.57
C VAL A 99 -7.63 -5.76 -4.37
N ALA A 100 -7.19 -4.53 -4.67
CA ALA A 100 -7.92 -3.59 -5.49
C ALA A 100 -7.89 -3.99 -6.98
N GLY A 101 -8.48 -5.15 -7.33
CA GLY A 101 -8.55 -5.70 -8.69
C GLY A 101 -9.84 -5.32 -9.44
N GLY A 102 -9.95 -5.74 -10.70
CA GLY A 102 -11.15 -5.52 -11.53
C GLY A 102 -11.47 -4.03 -11.76
N ALA A 103 -12.74 -3.64 -11.70
CA ALA A 103 -13.15 -2.26 -12.00
C ALA A 103 -12.49 -1.20 -11.08
N LYS A 104 -12.22 -1.55 -9.81
CA LYS A 104 -11.48 -0.67 -8.87
C LYS A 104 -10.13 -0.29 -9.43
N SER A 105 -9.42 -1.27 -9.98
CA SER A 105 -8.07 -1.08 -10.50
C SER A 105 -8.00 -0.19 -11.74
N GLU A 106 -9.06 -0.19 -12.56
CA GLU A 106 -9.18 0.67 -13.73
C GLU A 106 -9.36 2.13 -13.30
N VAL A 107 -10.14 2.36 -12.24
CA VAL A 107 -10.28 3.69 -11.63
C VAL A 107 -8.95 4.18 -11.04
N VAL A 108 -8.18 3.32 -10.35
CA VAL A 108 -6.85 3.69 -9.85
C VAL A 108 -5.92 4.07 -11.00
N ALA A 109 -5.88 3.26 -12.07
CA ALA A 109 -5.05 3.53 -13.24
C ALA A 109 -5.44 4.85 -13.93
N ALA A 110 -6.74 5.07 -14.16
CA ALA A 110 -7.23 6.31 -14.77
C ALA A 110 -6.94 7.54 -13.91
N ALA A 111 -7.02 7.43 -12.59
CA ALA A 111 -6.69 8.52 -11.67
C ALA A 111 -5.20 8.86 -11.67
N LEU A 112 -4.32 7.84 -11.71
CA LEU A 112 -2.87 8.06 -11.86
C LEU A 112 -2.57 8.72 -13.21
N ASP A 113 -3.22 8.28 -14.29
CA ASP A 113 -3.01 8.85 -15.62
C ASP A 113 -3.42 10.34 -15.67
N ALA A 114 -4.60 10.65 -15.13
CA ALA A 114 -5.12 12.00 -15.00
C ALA A 114 -4.24 12.91 -14.12
N ALA A 115 -3.48 12.35 -13.17
CA ALA A 115 -2.53 13.12 -12.38
C ALA A 115 -1.31 13.60 -13.19
N ALA A 116 -1.05 12.98 -14.35
CA ALA A 116 -0.03 13.40 -15.30
C ALA A 116 1.35 13.65 -14.68
N LEU A 117 1.88 12.66 -13.93
CA LEU A 117 3.19 12.72 -13.27
C LEU A 117 4.28 13.25 -14.22
N ARG A 118 5.00 14.27 -13.72
CA ARG A 118 6.12 14.94 -14.40
C ARG A 118 7.46 14.47 -13.83
N GLU A 119 8.54 14.86 -14.50
CA GLU A 119 9.91 14.61 -14.02
C GLU A 119 10.12 15.18 -12.61
N GLY A 120 10.66 14.34 -11.72
CA GLY A 120 10.86 14.68 -10.30
C GLY A 120 9.63 14.54 -9.40
N GLU A 121 8.44 14.25 -9.94
CA GLU A 121 7.23 13.96 -9.16
C GLU A 121 7.08 12.46 -8.85
N VAL A 122 6.30 12.15 -7.82
CA VAL A 122 6.12 10.78 -7.32
C VAL A 122 4.68 10.51 -6.90
N ALA A 123 4.13 9.38 -7.33
CA ALA A 123 2.87 8.85 -6.80
C ALA A 123 3.08 8.27 -5.41
N LEU A 124 2.11 8.51 -4.52
CA LEU A 124 2.11 8.00 -3.15
C LEU A 124 1.01 6.95 -2.97
N GLU A 125 1.39 5.72 -2.62
CA GLU A 125 0.45 4.69 -2.16
C GLU A 125 0.56 4.50 -0.64
N MET A 126 -0.58 4.42 0.04
CA MET A 126 -0.65 4.16 1.48
C MET A 126 -1.37 2.83 1.75
N GLY A 127 -0.60 1.80 2.10
CA GLY A 127 -1.07 0.43 2.31
C GLY A 127 -0.66 -0.48 1.17
N CYS A 128 0.63 -0.85 1.10
CA CYS A 128 1.15 -1.67 0.01
C CYS A 128 0.71 -3.14 0.08
N PHE A 129 0.50 -3.64 1.30
CA PHE A 129 0.09 -5.02 1.59
C PHE A 129 0.98 -6.06 0.89
N VAL A 130 0.45 -6.78 -0.10
CA VAL A 130 1.20 -7.80 -0.87
C VAL A 130 1.79 -7.25 -2.17
N GLY A 131 1.74 -5.94 -2.39
CA GLY A 131 2.35 -5.26 -3.54
C GLY A 131 1.55 -5.31 -4.83
N TYR A 132 0.29 -5.78 -4.81
CA TYR A 132 -0.53 -5.90 -6.03
C TYR A 132 -0.71 -4.54 -6.72
N THR A 133 -1.21 -3.52 -6.01
CA THR A 133 -1.42 -2.20 -6.57
C THR A 133 -0.09 -1.49 -6.88
N ALA A 134 0.93 -1.65 -6.04
CA ALA A 134 2.27 -1.17 -6.31
C ALA A 134 2.86 -1.69 -7.64
N ILE A 135 2.68 -2.97 -7.97
CA ILE A 135 3.12 -3.54 -9.26
C ILE A 135 2.35 -2.88 -10.41
N ARG A 136 1.03 -2.73 -10.28
CA ARG A 136 0.20 -2.13 -11.34
C ARG A 136 0.59 -0.69 -11.63
N LEU A 137 0.68 0.12 -10.58
CA LEU A 137 1.06 1.52 -10.71
C LEU A 137 2.53 1.67 -11.13
N GLY A 138 3.42 0.81 -10.61
CA GLY A 138 4.82 0.77 -11.01
C GLY A 138 4.99 0.46 -12.50
N HIS A 139 4.19 -0.47 -13.03
CA HIS A 139 4.17 -0.79 -14.45
C HIS A 139 3.75 0.42 -15.29
N LEU A 140 2.64 1.08 -14.94
CA LEU A 140 2.18 2.31 -15.63
C LEU A 140 3.19 3.47 -15.55
N VAL A 141 3.87 3.61 -14.41
CA VAL A 141 4.93 4.61 -14.21
C VAL A 141 6.15 4.28 -15.06
N SER A 142 6.49 2.99 -15.25
CA SER A 142 7.66 2.56 -16.02
C SER A 142 7.62 3.04 -17.48
N GLU A 143 6.42 3.13 -18.05
CA GLU A 143 6.18 3.62 -19.42
C GLU A 143 6.47 5.13 -19.58
N ARG A 144 6.61 5.86 -18.47
CA ARG A 144 6.89 7.30 -18.47
C ARG A 144 8.38 7.65 -18.51
N HIS A 145 9.27 6.66 -18.35
CA HIS A 145 10.74 6.83 -18.43
C HIS A 145 11.31 7.96 -17.55
N LEU A 146 10.79 8.12 -16.33
CA LEU A 146 11.24 9.12 -15.36
C LEU A 146 12.65 8.80 -14.81
N SER A 147 13.41 9.83 -14.41
CA SER A 147 14.77 9.64 -13.87
C SER A 147 14.83 9.22 -12.40
N LYS A 148 13.72 9.39 -11.67
CA LYS A 148 13.51 8.95 -10.29
C LYS A 148 12.37 7.94 -10.23
N PRO A 149 12.25 7.16 -9.14
CA PRO A 149 11.05 6.36 -8.90
C PRO A 149 9.81 7.24 -8.97
N GLY A 150 8.88 6.89 -9.85
CA GLY A 150 7.61 7.61 -9.98
C GLY A 150 6.52 7.05 -9.07
N LEU A 151 6.82 6.03 -8.26
CA LEU A 151 5.93 5.49 -7.25
C LEU A 151 6.69 5.19 -5.96
N VAL A 152 6.14 5.61 -4.83
CA VAL A 152 6.53 5.13 -3.50
C VAL A 152 5.30 4.69 -2.74
N SER A 153 5.33 3.45 -2.27
CA SER A 153 4.28 2.81 -1.48
C SER A 153 4.73 2.66 -0.03
N THR A 154 3.86 2.92 0.95
CA THR A 154 4.19 2.74 2.37
C THR A 154 3.48 1.53 2.96
N GLU A 155 4.19 0.77 3.79
CA GLU A 155 3.65 -0.37 4.54
C GLU A 155 4.17 -0.38 5.98
N MET A 156 3.31 -0.69 6.94
CA MET A 156 3.65 -0.75 8.35
C MET A 156 4.03 -2.15 8.81
N GLU A 157 3.38 -3.18 8.28
CA GLU A 157 3.56 -4.55 8.71
C GLU A 157 4.77 -5.16 8.01
N ALA A 158 5.73 -5.65 8.78
CA ALA A 158 7.03 -6.00 8.24
C ALA A 158 7.01 -7.22 7.29
N LEU A 159 6.05 -8.15 7.44
CA LEU A 159 5.90 -9.26 6.50
C LEU A 159 5.28 -8.79 5.19
N HIS A 160 4.24 -7.96 5.25
CA HIS A 160 3.66 -7.31 4.08
C HIS A 160 4.73 -6.53 3.32
N LEU A 161 5.58 -5.78 4.03
CA LEU A 161 6.71 -5.08 3.43
C LEU A 161 7.67 -6.03 2.71
N CYS A 162 8.03 -7.16 3.32
CA CYS A 162 8.93 -8.14 2.68
C CYS A 162 8.29 -8.80 1.45
N ILE A 163 7.01 -9.17 1.53
CA ILE A 163 6.27 -9.80 0.44
C ILE A 163 6.07 -8.84 -0.73
N SER A 164 5.63 -7.62 -0.45
CA SER A 164 5.43 -6.59 -1.47
C SER A 164 6.73 -6.26 -2.20
N ARG A 165 7.84 -6.06 -1.47
CA ARG A 165 9.17 -5.86 -2.08
C ARG A 165 9.57 -7.04 -2.96
N HIS A 166 9.38 -8.27 -2.49
CA HIS A 166 9.68 -9.45 -3.31
C HIS A 166 8.84 -9.51 -4.58
N HIS A 167 7.54 -9.21 -4.52
CA HIS A 167 6.70 -9.18 -5.71
C HIS A 167 7.09 -8.06 -6.68
N VAL A 168 7.42 -6.86 -6.17
CA VAL A 168 7.93 -5.74 -6.99
C VAL A 168 9.27 -6.09 -7.64
N ASP A 169 10.19 -6.71 -6.90
CA ASP A 169 11.47 -7.22 -7.41
C ASP A 169 11.25 -8.30 -8.49
N LEU A 170 10.36 -9.25 -8.24
CA LEU A 170 10.01 -10.32 -9.18
C LEU A 170 9.42 -9.76 -10.49
N ALA A 171 8.65 -8.66 -10.39
CA ALA A 171 8.14 -7.92 -11.54
C ALA A 171 9.19 -7.01 -12.21
N GLN A 172 10.41 -6.92 -11.66
CA GLN A 172 11.49 -6.03 -12.10
C GLN A 172 11.12 -4.53 -12.13
N LEU A 173 10.32 -4.09 -11.15
CA LEU A 173 9.85 -2.70 -11.06
C LEU A 173 10.58 -1.88 -9.99
N SER A 174 11.57 -2.43 -9.30
CA SER A 174 12.22 -1.81 -8.13
C SER A 174 13.00 -0.53 -8.43
N THR A 175 13.29 -0.25 -9.71
CA THR A 175 13.90 1.01 -10.15
C THR A 175 12.89 2.14 -10.32
N VAL A 176 11.60 1.82 -10.48
CA VAL A 176 10.51 2.80 -10.72
C VAL A 176 9.50 2.87 -9.58
N ALA A 177 9.43 1.83 -8.75
CA ALA A 177 8.53 1.70 -7.62
C ALA A 177 9.29 1.23 -6.37
N GLU A 178 9.22 2.01 -5.29
CA GLU A 178 9.80 1.65 -3.99
C GLU A 178 8.71 1.34 -2.96
N VAL A 179 9.00 0.42 -2.03
CA VAL A 179 8.14 0.16 -0.87
C VAL A 179 8.88 0.55 0.41
N TRP A 180 8.37 1.55 1.12
CA TRP A 180 8.95 2.08 2.35
C TRP A 180 8.24 1.53 3.59
N ALA A 181 9.04 1.29 4.64
CA ALA A 181 8.50 0.98 5.95
C ALA A 181 7.96 2.26 6.61
N GLY A 182 6.78 2.18 7.23
CA GLY A 182 6.27 3.20 8.11
C GLY A 182 4.95 3.81 7.67
N HIS A 183 4.60 4.91 8.33
CA HIS A 183 3.33 5.62 8.15
C HIS A 183 3.60 7.07 7.74
N ILE A 184 2.60 7.74 7.17
CA ILE A 184 2.73 9.06 6.54
C ILE A 184 3.37 10.18 7.38
N PRO A 185 3.03 10.41 8.66
CA PRO A 185 3.67 11.49 9.40
C PRO A 185 5.17 11.25 9.58
N TRP A 186 5.65 10.00 9.48
CA TRP A 186 7.06 9.65 9.54
C TRP A 186 7.73 9.61 8.17
N ALA A 187 6.98 9.29 7.12
CA ALA A 187 7.50 9.20 5.77
C ALA A 187 7.62 10.58 5.09
N THR A 188 6.74 11.53 5.41
CA THR A 188 6.69 12.84 4.73
C THR A 188 7.99 13.64 4.75
N PRO A 189 8.81 13.66 5.83
CA PRO A 189 10.12 14.32 5.79
C PRO A 189 11.05 13.72 4.74
N ARG A 190 11.06 12.38 4.60
CA ARG A 190 11.86 11.68 3.59
C ARG A 190 11.35 11.94 2.18
N TYR A 191 10.04 12.04 1.97
CA TYR A 191 9.48 12.44 0.67
C TYR A 191 9.98 13.82 0.26
N VAL A 192 9.91 14.80 1.18
CA VAL A 192 10.38 16.17 0.92
C VAL A 192 11.88 16.20 0.64
N GLU A 193 12.69 15.43 1.37
CA GLU A 193 14.12 15.34 1.13
C GLU A 193 14.46 14.73 -0.26
N GLN A 194 13.77 13.66 -0.65
CA GLN A 194 14.10 12.91 -1.87
C GLN A 194 13.50 13.51 -3.16
N PHE A 195 12.30 14.08 -3.07
CA PHE A 195 11.53 14.57 -4.22
C PHE A 195 11.28 16.09 -4.19
N GLY A 196 11.51 16.75 -3.06
CA GLY A 196 11.22 18.17 -2.86
C GLY A 196 9.81 18.43 -2.36
N ASP A 197 9.55 19.69 -2.00
CA ASP A 197 8.22 20.17 -1.65
C ASP A 197 7.25 20.04 -2.84
N ARG A 198 5.97 19.76 -2.55
CA ARG A 198 4.89 19.74 -3.56
C ARG A 198 5.23 18.85 -4.76
N SER A 199 5.68 17.64 -4.48
CA SER A 199 6.15 16.65 -5.46
C SER A 199 5.19 15.47 -5.65
N VAL A 200 4.10 15.41 -4.87
CA VAL A 200 3.11 14.32 -4.93
C VAL A 200 1.82 14.79 -5.62
N PRO A 201 1.65 14.54 -6.93
CA PRO A 201 0.43 14.88 -7.67
C PRO A 201 -0.68 13.84 -7.52
N PHE A 202 -0.36 12.62 -7.06
CA PHE A 202 -1.32 11.53 -6.90
C PHE A 202 -1.09 10.79 -5.58
N THR A 203 -2.18 10.56 -4.85
CA THR A 203 -2.19 9.73 -3.65
C THR A 203 -3.28 8.67 -3.74
N PHE A 204 -2.93 7.41 -3.55
CA PHE A 204 -3.85 6.29 -3.38
C PHE A 204 -3.84 5.80 -1.92
N MET A 205 -5.01 5.69 -1.30
CA MET A 205 -5.16 5.19 0.07
C MET A 205 -6.00 3.91 0.11
N ASP A 206 -5.38 2.82 0.54
CA ASP A 206 -6.01 1.49 0.68
C ASP A 206 -5.63 0.80 2.01
N HIS A 207 -5.27 1.62 3.01
CA HIS A 207 -4.98 1.16 4.36
C HIS A 207 -6.24 1.25 5.23
N LYS A 208 -6.11 1.73 6.47
CA LYS A 208 -7.21 1.88 7.41
C LYS A 208 -8.07 3.11 7.11
N GLY A 209 -9.28 2.92 6.58
CA GLY A 209 -10.24 3.98 6.27
C GLY A 209 -10.56 4.97 7.40
N THR A 210 -10.42 4.56 8.67
CA THR A 210 -10.57 5.47 9.82
C THR A 210 -9.47 6.54 9.89
N ARG A 211 -8.38 6.41 9.14
CA ARG A 211 -7.23 7.33 9.16
C ARG A 211 -7.11 8.22 7.93
N PHE A 212 -7.82 7.93 6.83
CA PHE A 212 -7.71 8.68 5.57
C PHE A 212 -7.74 10.20 5.74
N HIS A 213 -8.65 10.70 6.57
CA HIS A 213 -8.82 12.13 6.80
C HIS A 213 -7.72 12.77 7.68
N GLU A 214 -7.07 12.00 8.54
CA GLU A 214 -5.90 12.43 9.32
C GLU A 214 -4.66 12.42 8.43
N ASP A 215 -4.44 11.35 7.68
CA ASP A 215 -3.23 11.18 6.87
C ASP A 215 -3.23 12.12 5.67
N PHE A 216 -4.40 12.42 5.10
CA PHE A 216 -4.53 13.50 4.13
C PHE A 216 -4.18 14.86 4.72
N ARG A 217 -4.62 15.15 5.96
CA ARG A 217 -4.27 16.40 6.66
C ARG A 217 -2.76 16.48 6.89
N ASP A 218 -2.14 15.39 7.33
CA ASP A 218 -0.71 15.35 7.62
C ASP A 218 0.13 15.52 6.33
N CYS A 219 -0.32 14.95 5.20
CA CYS A 219 0.26 15.24 3.87
C CYS A 219 0.14 16.73 3.48
N ARG A 220 -1.00 17.38 3.79
CA ARG A 220 -1.19 18.80 3.50
C ARG A 220 -0.29 19.70 4.36
N ILE A 221 -0.18 19.40 5.65
CA ILE A 221 0.63 20.17 6.60
C ILE A 221 2.12 20.04 6.26
N SER A 222 2.59 18.83 5.95
CA SER A 222 3.97 18.61 5.52
C SER A 222 4.34 19.32 4.21
N GLY A 223 3.36 19.67 3.39
CA GLY A 223 3.59 20.37 2.12
C GLY A 223 4.03 19.46 0.98
N VAL A 224 3.96 18.14 1.16
CA VAL A 224 4.39 17.15 0.16
C VAL A 224 3.48 17.12 -1.08
N LEU A 225 2.19 17.43 -0.90
CA LEU A 225 1.20 17.37 -1.98
C LEU A 225 1.33 18.53 -2.98
N CYS A 226 1.23 18.21 -4.27
CA CYS A 226 1.08 19.23 -5.32
C CYS A 226 -0.22 20.03 -5.13
N PRO A 227 -0.26 21.30 -5.54
CA PRO A 227 -1.52 21.98 -5.82
C PRO A 227 -2.31 21.19 -6.86
N ASN A 228 -3.62 21.06 -6.66
CA ASN A 228 -4.52 20.24 -7.50
C ASN A 228 -4.17 18.74 -7.54
N SER A 229 -3.43 18.22 -6.57
CA SER A 229 -3.14 16.79 -6.49
C SER A 229 -4.43 15.96 -6.34
N LEU A 230 -4.43 14.78 -6.95
CA LEU A 230 -5.52 13.82 -6.87
C LEU A 230 -5.35 12.92 -5.63
N LEU A 231 -6.43 12.73 -4.90
CA LEU A 231 -6.54 11.77 -3.81
C LEU A 231 -7.62 10.75 -4.16
N LEU A 232 -7.23 9.49 -4.31
CA LEU A 232 -8.13 8.36 -4.48
C LEU A 232 -8.08 7.49 -3.22
N CYS A 233 -9.24 7.12 -2.69
CA CYS A 233 -9.34 6.24 -1.52
C CYS A 233 -10.23 5.04 -1.84
N ASP A 234 -9.77 3.83 -1.49
CA ASP A 234 -10.52 2.59 -1.64
C ASP A 234 -11.30 2.24 -0.37
N ASN A 235 -12.24 1.30 -0.51
CA ASN A 235 -13.01 0.71 0.57
C ASN A 235 -13.75 1.72 1.46
N VAL A 236 -14.20 2.84 0.87
CA VAL A 236 -14.83 3.94 1.63
C VAL A 236 -16.25 3.60 2.09
N LEU A 237 -16.89 2.56 1.52
CA LEU A 237 -18.15 2.01 1.99
C LEU A 237 -17.94 0.81 2.93
N LYS A 238 -17.09 -0.16 2.57
CA LYS A 238 -16.81 -1.35 3.37
C LYS A 238 -15.32 -1.71 3.41
N PRO A 239 -14.66 -1.72 4.59
CA PRO A 239 -15.24 -1.59 5.94
C PRO A 239 -15.72 -0.18 6.29
N GLY A 240 -15.41 0.82 5.46
CA GLY A 240 -15.99 2.14 5.52
C GLY A 240 -15.04 3.22 6.03
N ALA A 241 -15.19 4.42 5.48
CA ALA A 241 -14.48 5.61 5.89
C ALA A 241 -15.48 6.78 6.09
N PRO A 242 -16.40 6.69 7.08
CA PRO A 242 -17.53 7.62 7.19
C PRO A 242 -17.11 9.07 7.42
N VAL A 243 -16.06 9.31 8.22
CA VAL A 243 -15.51 10.67 8.43
C VAL A 243 -14.92 11.23 7.14
N HIS A 244 -14.23 10.39 6.37
CA HIS A 244 -13.70 10.76 5.07
C HIS A 244 -14.82 11.08 4.08
N LEU A 245 -15.85 10.24 3.97
CA LEU A 245 -17.02 10.49 3.11
C LEU A 245 -17.79 11.74 3.52
N TRP A 246 -17.96 11.98 4.82
CA TRP A 246 -18.59 13.21 5.29
C TRP A 246 -17.77 14.44 4.88
N ARG A 247 -16.43 14.41 5.04
CA ARG A 247 -15.55 15.49 4.57
C ARG A 247 -15.60 15.63 3.05
N HIS A 248 -15.53 14.52 2.31
CA HIS A 248 -15.66 14.47 0.85
C HIS A 248 -16.90 15.24 0.41
N HIS A 249 -18.06 14.93 0.98
CA HIS A 249 -19.30 15.62 0.66
C HIS A 249 -19.30 17.12 1.05
N ARG A 250 -18.71 17.48 2.19
CA ARG A 250 -18.70 18.86 2.70
C ARG A 250 -17.70 19.78 2.01
N THR A 251 -16.59 19.21 1.51
CA THR A 251 -15.47 19.97 0.93
C THR A 251 -15.18 19.54 -0.51
N ALA A 252 -16.15 18.92 -1.18
CA ALA A 252 -16.02 18.46 -2.56
C ALA A 252 -15.65 19.64 -3.46
N SER A 253 -14.43 19.59 -4.01
CA SER A 253 -14.03 20.49 -5.08
C SER A 253 -14.73 20.07 -6.38
N PRO A 254 -14.98 20.99 -7.33
CA PRO A 254 -15.44 20.64 -8.66
C PRO A 254 -14.60 19.49 -9.25
N GLY A 255 -15.25 18.44 -9.71
CA GLY A 255 -14.58 17.23 -10.23
C GLY A 255 -14.45 16.08 -9.23
N ALA A 256 -14.72 16.28 -7.92
CA ALA A 256 -14.78 15.18 -6.97
C ALA A 256 -15.84 14.13 -7.39
N ARG A 257 -15.51 12.84 -7.23
CA ARG A 257 -16.37 11.71 -7.63
C ARG A 257 -16.42 10.65 -6.54
N LEU A 258 -17.55 9.94 -6.49
CA LEU A 258 -17.68 8.65 -5.82
C LEU A 258 -18.00 7.62 -6.91
N PHE A 259 -17.26 6.52 -6.91
CA PHE A 259 -17.47 5.40 -7.81
C PHE A 259 -18.13 4.29 -7.00
N SER A 260 -19.37 3.91 -7.36
CA SER A 260 -19.99 2.69 -6.86
C SER A 260 -19.50 1.52 -7.72
N LEU A 261 -18.87 0.55 -7.06
CA LEU A 261 -18.19 -0.59 -7.66
C LEU A 261 -18.53 -1.84 -6.85
N THR A 262 -17.92 -2.97 -7.20
CA THR A 262 -17.99 -4.20 -6.42
C THR A 262 -16.61 -4.59 -5.94
N GLU A 263 -16.56 -5.29 -4.82
CA GLU A 263 -15.32 -5.88 -4.33
C GLU A 263 -14.79 -6.95 -5.31
N PHE A 264 -13.46 -6.99 -5.48
CA PHE A 264 -12.84 -7.93 -6.41
C PHE A 264 -13.18 -9.38 -6.05
N ARG A 265 -13.67 -10.14 -7.04
CA ARG A 265 -14.14 -11.53 -6.91
C ARG A 265 -15.35 -11.72 -5.97
N GLU A 266 -16.02 -10.64 -5.56
CA GLU A 266 -17.26 -10.67 -4.76
C GLU A 266 -18.34 -9.78 -5.43
N PRO A 267 -18.98 -10.24 -6.53
CA PRO A 267 -19.88 -9.40 -7.32
C PRO A 267 -21.12 -8.90 -6.56
N ASP A 268 -21.55 -9.62 -5.53
CA ASP A 268 -22.70 -9.25 -4.69
C ASP A 268 -22.33 -8.25 -3.58
N MET A 269 -21.04 -7.88 -3.48
CA MET A 269 -20.51 -7.01 -2.45
C MET A 269 -20.22 -5.62 -3.02
N GLU A 270 -21.20 -4.73 -2.92
CA GLU A 270 -20.99 -3.32 -3.27
C GLU A 270 -19.92 -2.69 -2.36
N ASP A 271 -19.04 -1.92 -2.98
CA ASP A 271 -18.08 -1.08 -2.29
C ASP A 271 -17.67 0.11 -3.14
N TRP A 272 -17.13 1.15 -2.53
CA TRP A 272 -16.92 2.43 -3.20
C TRP A 272 -15.45 2.85 -3.20
N GLN A 273 -15.09 3.61 -4.23
CA GLN A 273 -13.87 4.43 -4.26
C GLN A 273 -14.24 5.91 -4.29
N SER A 274 -13.48 6.75 -3.59
CA SER A 274 -13.69 8.20 -3.59
C SER A 274 -12.51 8.94 -4.20
N LEU A 275 -12.78 9.82 -5.17
CA LEU A 275 -11.79 10.70 -5.78
C LEU A 275 -12.02 12.16 -5.35
N LEU A 276 -10.95 12.80 -4.92
CA LEU A 276 -10.88 14.18 -4.46
C LEU A 276 -9.72 14.93 -5.11
N TYR A 277 -9.85 16.25 -5.15
CA TYR A 277 -8.79 17.17 -5.56
C TYR A 277 -8.32 17.94 -4.33
N ASN A 278 -7.02 18.08 -4.16
CA ASN A 278 -6.42 18.97 -3.18
C ASN A 278 -6.37 20.39 -3.77
N PRO A 279 -7.25 21.33 -3.38
CA PRO A 279 -7.22 22.67 -3.93
C PRO A 279 -5.89 23.38 -3.58
N PRO A 280 -5.44 24.35 -4.40
CA PRO A 280 -4.28 25.15 -4.06
C PRO A 280 -4.50 25.84 -2.71
N PRO A 281 -3.45 26.04 -1.90
CA PRO A 281 -3.58 26.80 -0.66
C PRO A 281 -4.14 28.19 -0.96
N THR A 282 -5.15 28.62 -0.21
CA THR A 282 -5.68 29.98 -0.27
C THR A 282 -4.62 30.96 0.21
N ALA A 283 -4.68 32.23 -0.25
CA ALA A 283 -3.71 33.25 0.10
C ALA A 283 -3.50 33.43 1.62
N SER A 284 -4.51 33.16 2.47
CA SER A 284 -4.36 33.27 3.93
C SER A 284 -3.54 32.14 4.55
N ALA A 285 -3.52 30.94 3.97
CA ALA A 285 -2.75 29.79 4.47
C ALA A 285 -1.23 29.93 4.23
N PHE A 286 -0.82 30.90 3.42
CA PHE A 286 0.60 31.24 3.25
C PHE A 286 1.17 32.01 4.44
N LEU A 287 0.33 32.77 5.17
CA LEU A 287 0.75 33.58 6.32
C LEU A 287 1.01 32.74 7.56
N GLU A 288 0.24 31.66 7.78
CA GLU A 288 0.38 30.78 8.96
C GLU A 288 1.70 29.99 8.94
N ARG A 289 2.15 29.53 7.76
CA ARG A 289 3.46 28.83 7.63
C ARG A 289 4.69 29.72 7.87
N GLY A 290 4.55 31.04 7.73
CA GLY A 290 5.61 31.99 8.07
C GLY A 290 5.76 32.21 9.58
N ALA A 291 4.68 31.99 10.35
CA ALA A 291 4.66 32.19 11.79
C ALA A 291 5.13 30.95 12.58
N GLU A 292 4.95 29.74 12.06
CA GLU A 292 5.37 28.49 12.73
C GLU A 292 6.85 28.11 12.48
N ARG A 293 7.56 28.82 11.60
CA ARG A 293 8.99 28.63 11.33
C ARG A 293 9.89 29.68 12.00
N GLN A 294 9.37 30.45 12.97
CA GLN A 294 10.16 31.36 13.82
C GLN A 294 10.29 30.80 15.24
#